data_AF-A0A165FK69-F1
#
_entry.id   AF-A0A165FK69-F1
#
_cell.length_a   1.000
_cell.length_b   1.000
_cell.length_c   1.000
_cell.angle_alpha   90.00
_cell.angle_beta   90.00
_cell.angle_gamma   90.00
#
_symmetry.space_group_name_H-M   'P 1'
#
loop_
_entity.id
_entity.type
_entity.pdbx_description
1 polymer ?
#
loop_
_entity_poly.entity_id
_entity_poly.type
_entity_poly.pdbx_seq_one_letter_code
_entity_poly.pdbx_strand_id
1 'polypeptide(L)'
;MRISLLFNLFGKPAALAALGAVALRQGERLHALGPPTEFPTIVGGVMAQLGPLLIGAAIVWALWGVLRLLRARAGRGIVCFTCGGPMHQRRNRWGAYQHCLNCGRNESLRH
;
A
#
# COMPACT_ATOMS: atom_id res chain seq x y z
N MET A 1 -19.20 -4.03 -6.98
CA MET A 1 -17.77 -3.63 -7.09
C MET A 1 -16.96 -4.83 -7.52
N ARG A 2 -16.03 -4.69 -8.47
CA ARG A 2 -15.19 -5.82 -8.90
C ARG A 2 -14.16 -6.15 -7.82
N ILE A 3 -13.93 -7.45 -7.58
CA ILE A 3 -12.90 -7.95 -6.64
C ILE A 3 -11.51 -7.40 -7.01
N SER A 4 -11.25 -7.17 -8.30
CA SER A 4 -10.01 -6.59 -8.81
C SER A 4 -9.70 -5.21 -8.23
N LEU A 5 -10.71 -4.38 -7.95
CA LEU A 5 -10.50 -3.06 -7.35
C LEU A 5 -9.99 -3.18 -5.91
N LEU A 6 -10.55 -4.10 -5.13
CA LEU A 6 -10.13 -4.32 -3.75
C LEU A 6 -8.68 -4.83 -3.70
N PHE A 7 -8.32 -5.79 -4.56
CA PHE A 7 -6.93 -6.25 -4.65
C PHE A 7 -5.97 -5.14 -5.09
N ASN A 8 -6.34 -4.30 -6.05
CA ASN A 8 -5.49 -3.21 -6.52
C ASN A 8 -5.33 -2.08 -5.47
N LEU A 9 -6.36 -1.80 -4.66
CA LEU A 9 -6.29 -0.80 -3.60
C LEU A 9 -5.58 -1.32 -2.36
N PHE A 10 -5.94 -2.52 -1.91
CA PHE A 10 -5.60 -3.04 -0.59
C PHE A 10 -4.54 -4.14 -0.60
N GLY A 11 -4.19 -4.72 -1.75
CA GLY A 11 -3.18 -5.78 -1.83
C GLY A 11 -1.80 -5.32 -1.34
N LYS A 12 -1.38 -4.11 -1.73
CA LYS A 12 -0.11 -3.50 -1.29
C LYS A 12 -0.07 -3.23 0.22
N PRO A 13 -1.04 -2.51 0.82
CA PRO A 13 -1.02 -2.31 2.27
C PRO A 13 -1.21 -3.61 3.05
N ALA A 14 -2.00 -4.57 2.56
CA ALA A 14 -2.13 -5.87 3.21
C ALA A 14 -0.79 -6.64 3.24
N ALA A 15 -0.05 -6.65 2.13
CA ALA A 15 1.28 -7.24 2.08
C ALA A 15 2.28 -6.54 3.03
N LEU A 16 2.25 -5.20 3.08
CA LEU A 16 3.07 -4.42 4.02
C LEU A 16 2.72 -4.73 5.48
N ALA A 17 1.45 -4.82 5.82
CA ALA A 17 1.00 -5.16 7.17
C ALA A 17 1.43 -6.59 7.56
N ALA A 18 1.31 -7.56 6.64
CA ALA A 18 1.75 -8.92 6.87
C ALA A 18 3.27 -8.99 7.10
N LEU A 19 4.06 -8.31 6.27
CA LEU A 19 5.51 -8.22 6.43
C LEU A 19 5.89 -7.55 7.76
N GLY A 20 5.21 -6.47 8.13
CA GLY A 20 5.41 -5.78 9.41
C GLY A 20 5.10 -6.67 10.61
N ALA A 21 4.01 -7.45 10.55
CA ALA A 21 3.65 -8.39 11.61
C ALA A 21 4.65 -9.56 11.74
N VAL A 22 5.13 -10.07 10.62
CA VAL A 22 6.19 -11.11 10.61
C VAL A 22 7.50 -10.55 11.17
N ALA A 23 7.89 -9.35 10.76
CA ALA A 23 9.10 -8.69 11.25
C ALA A 23 9.05 -8.42 12.77
N LEU A 24 7.91 -7.97 13.29
CA LEU A 24 7.69 -7.83 14.74
C LEU A 24 7.89 -9.16 15.46
N ARG A 25 7.19 -10.21 15.01
CA ARG A 25 7.19 -11.51 15.67
C ARG A 25 8.56 -12.19 15.62
N GLN A 26 9.31 -12.02 14.52
CA GLN A 26 10.68 -12.52 14.42
C GLN A 26 11.67 -11.66 15.20
N GLY A 27 11.48 -10.34 15.20
CA GLY A 27 12.32 -9.39 15.93
C GLY A 27 12.29 -9.64 17.44
N GLU A 28 11.11 -9.79 18.03
CA GLU A 28 10.94 -10.11 19.45
C GLU A 28 11.61 -11.44 19.83
N ARG A 29 11.49 -12.46 18.97
CA ARG A 29 12.13 -13.76 19.19
C ARG A 29 13.65 -13.65 19.17
N LEU A 30 14.20 -12.92 18.21
CA LEU A 30 15.65 -12.73 18.07
C LEU A 30 16.24 -11.86 19.19
N HIS A 31 15.48 -10.85 19.63
CA HIS A 31 15.89 -9.98 20.73
C HIS A 31 15.94 -10.72 22.08
N ALA A 32 15.10 -11.74 22.26
CA ALA A 32 15.05 -12.54 23.48
C ALA A 32 16.16 -13.61 23.61
N LEU A 33 17.01 -13.80 22.59
CA LEU A 33 17.97 -14.92 22.55
C LEU A 33 19.22 -14.73 23.40
N GLY A 34 19.55 -13.52 23.88
CA GLY A 34 20.80 -13.33 24.61
C GLY A 34 21.14 -11.88 24.95
N PRO A 35 22.40 -11.64 25.38
CA PRO A 35 22.88 -10.30 25.72
C PRO A 35 23.00 -9.39 24.48
N PRO A 36 22.85 -8.06 24.62
CA PRO A 36 22.71 -7.10 23.52
C PRO A 36 23.96 -6.93 22.64
N THR A 37 25.05 -7.61 22.96
CA THR A 37 26.32 -7.58 22.21
C THR A 37 26.34 -8.57 21.06
N GLU A 38 25.40 -9.51 21.01
CA GLU A 38 25.35 -10.51 19.95
C GLU A 38 24.57 -10.00 18.74
N PHE A 39 25.14 -10.18 17.54
CA PHE A 39 24.51 -9.85 16.26
C PHE A 39 23.00 -10.19 16.16
N PRO A 40 22.52 -11.39 16.57
CA PRO A 40 21.08 -11.73 16.53
C PRO A 40 20.20 -10.78 17.36
N THR A 41 20.66 -10.33 18.52
CA THR A 41 19.87 -9.47 19.41
C THR A 41 19.75 -8.03 18.90
N ILE A 42 20.80 -7.53 18.22
CA ILE A 42 20.82 -6.24 17.53
C ILE A 42 19.85 -6.27 16.35
N VAL A 43 19.92 -7.30 15.51
CA VAL A 43 18.99 -7.48 14.39
C VAL A 43 17.55 -7.61 14.88
N GLY A 44 17.34 -8.37 15.97
CA GLY A 44 16.04 -8.51 16.62
C GLY A 44 15.44 -7.17 17.06
N GLY A 45 16.25 -6.32 17.70
CA GLY A 45 15.82 -4.99 18.13
C GLY A 45 15.44 -4.07 16.96
N VAL A 46 16.23 -4.06 15.87
CA VAL A 46 15.92 -3.28 14.67
C VAL A 46 14.63 -3.76 14.00
N MET A 47 14.43 -5.08 13.88
CA MET A 47 13.21 -5.64 13.30
C MET A 47 11.97 -5.35 14.15
N ALA A 48 12.10 -5.40 15.48
CA ALA A 48 11.02 -5.06 16.40
C ALA A 48 10.60 -3.59 16.31
N GLN A 49 11.54 -2.67 16.04
CA GLN A 49 11.23 -1.25 15.83
C GLN A 49 10.67 -0.95 14.43
N LEU A 50 11.12 -1.68 13.40
CA LEU A 50 10.65 -1.49 12.03
C LEU A 50 9.22 -2.00 11.80
N GLY A 51 8.82 -3.07 12.49
CA GLY A 51 7.52 -3.67 12.22
C GLY A 51 6.31 -2.76 12.54
N PRO A 52 6.25 -2.02 13.67
CA PRO A 52 5.20 -1.03 13.92
C PRO A 52 5.18 0.09 12.88
N LEU A 53 6.35 0.51 12.38
CA LEU A 53 6.44 1.53 11.33
C LEU A 53 5.83 1.02 10.02
N LEU A 54 6.10 -0.23 9.64
CA LEU A 54 5.52 -0.85 8.44
C LEU A 54 4.00 -1.02 8.56
N ILE A 55 3.51 -1.42 9.74
CA ILE A 55 2.07 -1.53 10.00
C ILE A 55 1.42 -0.15 9.96
N GLY A 56 2.04 0.86 10.57
CA GLY A 56 1.57 2.25 10.52
C GLY A 56 1.48 2.78 9.09
N ALA A 57 2.52 2.54 8.27
CA ALA A 57 2.51 2.90 6.85
C ALA A 57 1.41 2.17 6.07
N ALA A 58 1.17 0.89 6.37
CA ALA A 58 0.09 0.12 5.75
C ALA A 58 -1.30 0.70 6.08
N ILE A 59 -1.54 1.11 7.34
CA ILE A 59 -2.79 1.73 7.78
C ILE A 59 -3.00 3.06 7.05
N VAL A 60 -1.99 3.92 7.01
CA VAL A 60 -2.06 5.22 6.31
C VAL A 60 -2.38 5.02 4.83
N TRP A 61 -1.74 4.04 4.18
CA TRP A 61 -2.00 3.72 2.77
C TRP A 61 -3.42 3.18 2.57
N ALA A 62 -3.89 2.29 3.44
CA ALA A 62 -5.27 1.78 3.38
C ALA A 62 -6.30 2.91 3.52
N LEU A 63 -6.11 3.82 4.47
CA LEU A 63 -6.96 5.00 4.67
C LEU A 63 -6.94 5.91 3.43
N TRP A 64 -5.77 6.14 2.84
CA TRP A 64 -5.65 6.89 1.59
C TRP A 64 -6.43 6.22 0.44
N GLY A 65 -6.40 4.89 0.36
CA GLY A 65 -7.22 4.11 -0.56
C GLY A 65 -8.71 4.33 -0.37
N VAL A 66 -9.19 4.26 0.88
CA VAL A 66 -10.60 4.51 1.23
C VAL A 66 -11.01 5.94 0.86
N LEU A 67 -10.22 6.95 1.23
CA LEU A 67 -10.48 8.36 0.88
C LEU A 67 -10.61 8.55 -0.63
N ARG A 68 -9.75 7.91 -1.41
CA ARG A 68 -9.79 7.99 -2.87
C ARG A 68 -11.03 7.33 -3.46
N LEU A 69 -11.48 6.21 -2.88
CA LEU A 69 -12.73 5.57 -3.25
C LEU A 69 -13.95 6.43 -2.91
N LEU A 70 -13.95 7.07 -1.73
CA LEU A 70 -15.01 8.00 -1.32
C LEU A 70 -15.08 9.23 -2.23
N ARG A 71 -13.93 9.81 -2.59
CA ARG A 71 -13.85 10.91 -3.57
C ARG A 71 -14.45 10.48 -4.91
N ALA A 72 -14.07 9.31 -5.41
CA ALA A 72 -14.63 8.78 -6.65
C ALA A 72 -16.16 8.57 -6.58
N ARG A 73 -16.67 8.05 -5.46
CA ARG A 73 -18.12 7.92 -5.23
C ARG A 73 -18.86 9.25 -5.17
N ALA A 74 -18.22 10.29 -4.63
CA ALA A 74 -18.77 11.64 -4.60
C ALA A 74 -18.64 12.38 -5.95
N GLY A 75 -18.15 11.72 -7.01
CA GLY A 75 -17.87 12.35 -8.30
C GLY A 75 -16.74 13.38 -8.25
N ARG A 76 -15.91 13.36 -7.21
CA ARG A 76 -14.79 14.30 -7.02
C ARG A 76 -13.46 13.64 -7.40
N GLY A 77 -12.60 14.39 -8.08
CA GLY A 77 -11.27 13.95 -8.49
C GLY A 77 -11.27 13.20 -9.83
N ILE A 78 -10.18 12.50 -10.11
CA ILE A 78 -9.98 11.82 -11.40
C ILE A 78 -10.70 10.46 -11.38
N VAL A 79 -11.84 10.41 -12.07
CA VAL A 79 -12.72 9.23 -12.18
C VAL A 79 -12.76 8.70 -13.61
N CYS A 80 -12.89 7.39 -13.75
CA CYS A 80 -12.94 6.75 -15.06
C CYS A 80 -14.26 7.04 -15.76
N PHE A 81 -14.18 7.55 -16.99
CA PHE A 81 -15.33 7.82 -17.87
C PHE A 81 -16.22 6.59 -18.13
N THR A 82 -15.68 5.37 -18.05
CA THR A 82 -16.45 4.15 -18.32
C THR A 82 -17.16 3.60 -17.08
N CYS A 83 -16.51 3.61 -15.91
CA CYS A 83 -17.01 2.87 -14.74
C CYS A 83 -17.07 3.71 -13.45
N GLY A 84 -16.78 5.01 -13.51
CA GLY A 84 -16.74 5.91 -12.35
C GLY A 84 -15.69 5.56 -11.29
N GLY A 85 -14.77 4.63 -11.58
CA GLY A 85 -13.78 4.14 -10.63
C GLY A 85 -12.60 5.10 -10.48
N PRO A 86 -11.86 5.06 -9.35
CA PRO A 86 -10.69 5.91 -9.14
C PRO A 86 -9.59 5.60 -10.18
N MET A 87 -9.05 6.64 -10.81
CA MET A 87 -7.95 6.50 -11.77
C MET A 87 -6.61 6.94 -11.19
N HIS A 88 -5.56 6.22 -11.56
CA HIS A 88 -4.18 6.46 -11.13
C HIS A 88 -3.36 7.08 -12.25
N GLN A 89 -2.80 8.24 -11.99
CA GLN A 89 -1.89 8.89 -12.93
C GLN A 89 -0.54 8.18 -12.89
N ARG A 90 -0.05 7.77 -14.07
CA ARG A 90 1.27 7.22 -14.29
C ARG A 90 2.01 8.09 -15.29
N ARG A 91 3.30 8.30 -15.05
CA ARG A 91 4.18 9.06 -15.93
C ARG A 91 5.22 8.09 -16.49
N ASN A 92 5.11 7.80 -17.78
CA ASN A 92 6.02 6.88 -18.47
C ASN A 92 6.82 7.65 -19.54
N ARG A 93 7.80 6.98 -20.16
CA ARG A 93 8.61 7.51 -21.27
C ARG A 93 7.76 8.10 -22.42
N TRP A 94 6.59 7.52 -22.68
CA TRP A 94 5.69 7.92 -23.78
C TRP A 94 4.63 8.96 -23.41
N GLY A 95 4.72 9.53 -22.20
CA GLY A 95 3.79 10.55 -21.70
C GLY A 95 3.06 10.13 -20.43
N ALA A 96 2.29 11.09 -19.88
CA ALA A 96 1.41 10.83 -18.75
C ALA A 96 0.10 10.18 -19.24
N TYR A 97 -0.37 9.17 -18.50
CA TYR A 97 -1.68 8.56 -18.73
C TYR A 97 -2.34 8.24 -17.38
N GLN A 98 -3.65 8.08 -17.41
CA GLN A 98 -4.45 7.68 -16.26
C GLN A 98 -4.91 6.23 -16.46
N HIS A 99 -4.71 5.40 -15.44
CA HIS A 99 -5.12 3.99 -15.43
C HIS A 99 -6.24 3.78 -14.40
N CYS A 100 -7.39 3.28 -14.83
CA CYS A 100 -8.50 2.97 -13.93
C CYS A 100 -8.19 1.72 -13.09
N LEU A 101 -8.20 1.86 -11.76
CA LEU A 101 -7.95 0.76 -10.83
C LEU A 101 -9.09 -0.28 -10.78
N ASN A 102 -10.27 0.06 -11.31
CA ASN A 102 -11.46 -0.80 -11.30
C ASN A 102 -11.59 -1.64 -12.59
N CYS A 103 -11.63 -0.97 -13.74
CA CYS A 103 -11.89 -1.61 -15.04
C CYS A 103 -10.62 -1.83 -15.88
N GLY A 104 -9.48 -1.30 -15.46
CA GLY A 104 -8.20 -1.47 -16.17
C GLY A 104 -8.02 -0.60 -17.42
N ARG A 105 -9.01 0.24 -17.77
CA ARG A 105 -8.88 1.15 -18.93
C ARG A 105 -7.84 2.23 -18.70
N ASN A 106 -7.17 2.60 -19.78
CA ASN A 106 -6.21 3.68 -19.84
C ASN A 106 -6.79 4.86 -20.60
N GLU A 107 -6.45 6.07 -20.15
CA GLU A 107 -6.76 7.32 -20.83
C GLU A 107 -5.48 8.14 -20.93
N SER A 108 -5.10 8.52 -22.15
CA SER A 108 -3.91 9.36 -22.35
C SER A 108 -4.21 10.79 -21.93
N LEU A 109 -3.31 11.42 -21.16
CA LEU A 109 -3.41 12.84 -20.81
C LEU A 109 -2.88 13.76 -21.91
N ARG A 110 -2.99 13.34 -23.18
CA ARG A 110 -2.58 14.15 -24.32
C ARG A 110 -3.62 15.25 -24.51
N HIS A 111 -3.29 16.44 -24.01
CA HIS A 111 -3.82 17.69 -24.52
C HIS A 111 -3.07 18.08 -25.79
#